data_AF-A0A530ZJ13-F1
#
_entry.id   AF-A0A530ZJ13-F1
#
_cell.length_a   1.000
_cell.length_b   1.000
_cell.length_c   1.000
_cell.angle_alpha   90.00
_cell.angle_beta   90.00
_cell.angle_gamma   90.00
#
_symmetry.space_group_name_H-M   'P 1'
#
loop_
_entity.id
_entity.type
_entity.pdbx_description
1 polymer ?
#
loop_
_entity_poly.entity_id
_entity_poly.type
_entity_poly.pdbx_seq_one_letter_code
_entity_poly.pdbx_strand_id
1 'polypeptide(L)'
;MKSFRDKRRDNRPHPSAKGAADVSRPRPGQAPARLEAPPRERHEAKTESRSEPNSAPRILARREGALPAEHLPVILEVAPNADYALLDSGTGQKLEQYGPYRIVRPEGQAIWQKALPAKEWERADAVFTGDTDEEGIGRWRFPKLPLGETWPMKHDGIDYLGRFTSFRHVGVFPEQASHWDHMAGLIAAAKRPVKVLNLFGYTGLASLVAARAGAEVTHVDASKKAIGWARENQEMAGLGSKPIRWIVDDAVKFAEREERRGSRYDIILFDPPAYGRGPKGEVWQLFEDLPDLTDLCRAILTPKPLAVVLTAYSIRASFFAIHALMRDTFAGMGGKIESGELIIREKSAGRALSTSLFSRWVAE
;
A
#
# COMPACT_ATOMS: atom_id res chain seq x y z
N MET A 1 -36.54 26.04 51.28
CA MET A 1 -37.75 26.89 51.26
C MET A 1 -37.95 27.43 49.84
N LYS A 2 -39.16 27.31 49.27
CA LYS A 2 -39.62 27.77 47.92
C LYS A 2 -39.54 29.32 47.81
N SER A 3 -39.52 30.01 46.65
CA SER A 3 -40.56 30.10 45.59
C SER A 3 -40.14 31.17 44.53
N PHE A 4 -40.08 30.89 43.22
CA PHE A 4 -41.01 31.20 42.09
C PHE A 4 -40.92 32.56 41.32
N ARG A 5 -40.71 32.41 40.00
CA ARG A 5 -41.41 32.99 38.79
C ARG A 5 -41.03 34.36 38.13
N ASP A 6 -40.56 34.22 36.88
CA ASP A 6 -41.21 34.56 35.57
C ASP A 6 -40.85 35.82 34.73
N LYS A 7 -40.94 35.56 33.41
CA LYS A 7 -41.31 36.39 32.24
C LYS A 7 -40.28 36.94 31.25
N ARG A 8 -40.76 36.89 29.99
CA ARG A 8 -40.12 36.85 28.68
C ARG A 8 -40.26 38.17 27.89
N ARG A 9 -39.30 38.37 26.97
CA ARG A 9 -39.33 38.92 25.58
C ARG A 9 -40.36 39.98 25.15
N ASP A 10 -39.84 41.00 24.46
CA ASP A 10 -40.62 41.89 23.58
C ASP A 10 -39.79 42.49 22.41
N ASN A 11 -40.51 43.04 21.43
CA ASN A 11 -40.16 43.91 20.26
C ASN A 11 -39.82 43.28 18.89
N ARG A 12 -40.30 43.71 17.70
CA ARG A 12 -41.32 44.68 17.13
C ARG A 12 -41.11 44.66 15.55
N PRO A 13 -41.77 45.44 14.65
CA PRO A 13 -43.22 45.65 14.34
C PRO A 13 -43.63 45.73 12.81
N HIS A 14 -44.96 45.63 12.52
CA HIS A 14 -45.87 46.26 11.50
C HIS A 14 -45.56 46.42 9.96
N PRO A 15 -46.55 46.75 9.07
CA PRO A 15 -48.00 46.40 8.95
C PRO A 15 -48.47 46.01 7.50
N SER A 16 -49.79 45.86 7.35
CA SER A 16 -50.66 45.27 6.30
C SER A 16 -51.24 46.19 5.20
N ALA A 17 -51.75 45.59 4.09
CA ALA A 17 -53.12 45.75 3.48
C ALA A 17 -53.08 45.64 1.92
N LYS A 18 -53.67 44.62 1.27
CA LYS A 18 -55.07 44.36 0.83
C LYS A 18 -55.38 44.78 -0.63
N GLY A 19 -56.01 43.85 -1.36
CA GLY A 19 -56.79 44.11 -2.58
C GLY A 19 -57.39 42.80 -3.12
N ALA A 20 -58.71 42.64 -2.99
CA ALA A 20 -59.49 41.47 -3.38
C ALA A 20 -60.46 41.81 -4.52
N ALA A 21 -60.86 40.81 -5.31
CA ALA A 21 -62.11 40.80 -6.06
C ALA A 21 -62.57 39.35 -6.31
N ASP A 22 -63.89 39.18 -6.37
CA ASP A 22 -64.69 37.97 -6.11
C ASP A 22 -65.56 37.59 -7.34
N VAL A 23 -66.21 36.44 -7.21
CA VAL A 23 -67.53 35.97 -7.71
C VAL A 23 -67.66 35.06 -8.96
N SER A 24 -68.29 33.90 -8.67
CA SER A 24 -69.39 33.18 -9.37
C SER A 24 -69.16 31.88 -10.17
N ARG A 25 -69.95 30.86 -9.74
CA ARG A 25 -70.23 29.45 -10.17
C ARG A 25 -71.12 29.37 -11.46
N PRO A 26 -71.52 28.20 -12.07
CA PRO A 26 -71.78 26.83 -11.50
C PRO A 26 -71.52 25.55 -12.37
N ARG A 27 -71.80 24.38 -11.76
CA ARG A 27 -71.69 22.92 -12.15
C ARG A 27 -72.72 22.48 -13.25
N PRO A 28 -72.68 21.29 -13.95
CA PRO A 28 -72.60 19.90 -13.39
C PRO A 28 -72.08 18.71 -14.28
N GLY A 29 -71.99 17.48 -13.71
CA GLY A 29 -72.20 16.20 -14.44
C GLY A 29 -71.04 15.17 -14.52
N GLN A 30 -71.35 13.88 -14.27
CA GLN A 30 -70.47 12.70 -14.05
C GLN A 30 -69.85 12.02 -15.30
N ALA A 31 -68.71 11.30 -15.13
CA ALA A 31 -68.39 9.96 -15.71
C ALA A 31 -67.10 9.37 -15.03
N PRO A 32 -66.68 8.10 -15.22
CA PRO A 32 -66.76 7.05 -14.19
C PRO A 32 -65.40 6.51 -13.68
N ALA A 33 -65.50 5.59 -12.71
CA ALA A 33 -64.43 4.95 -11.94
C ALA A 33 -63.32 4.28 -12.77
N ARG A 34 -62.07 4.42 -12.30
CA ARG A 34 -60.92 3.59 -12.72
C ARG A 34 -60.52 2.64 -11.58
N LEU A 35 -60.44 1.37 -11.94
CA LEU A 35 -59.93 0.26 -11.13
C LEU A 35 -58.49 0.52 -10.66
N GLU A 36 -58.23 0.28 -9.38
CA GLU A 36 -56.89 0.28 -8.80
C GLU A 36 -56.09 -0.91 -9.35
N ALA A 37 -54.90 -0.64 -9.87
CA ALA A 37 -53.92 -1.66 -10.23
C ALA A 37 -53.11 -2.07 -8.98
N PRO A 38 -52.79 -3.36 -8.78
CA PRO A 38 -52.04 -3.80 -7.61
C PRO A 38 -50.58 -3.31 -7.67
N PRO A 39 -49.89 -3.20 -6.53
CA PRO A 39 -48.53 -2.65 -6.47
C PRO A 39 -47.56 -3.55 -7.22
N ARG A 40 -46.71 -2.96 -8.07
CA ARG A 40 -45.59 -3.66 -8.71
C ARG A 40 -44.58 -4.07 -7.64
N GLU A 41 -44.40 -5.38 -7.47
CA GLU A 41 -43.27 -5.94 -6.73
C GLU A 41 -41.95 -5.46 -7.36
N ARG A 42 -41.13 -4.77 -6.57
CA ARG A 42 -39.74 -4.52 -6.92
C ARG A 42 -39.02 -5.86 -6.80
N HIS A 43 -38.64 -6.43 -7.93
CA HIS A 43 -37.61 -7.47 -7.96
C HIS A 43 -36.29 -6.86 -7.48
N GLU A 44 -36.02 -6.94 -6.18
CA GLU A 44 -34.67 -6.86 -5.66
C GLU A 44 -33.92 -8.10 -6.18
N ALA A 45 -33.06 -7.90 -7.17
CA ALA A 45 -32.06 -8.89 -7.53
C ALA A 45 -31.13 -9.08 -6.32
N LYS A 46 -31.43 -10.10 -5.51
CA LYS A 46 -30.50 -10.64 -4.51
C LYS A 46 -29.21 -10.97 -5.24
N THR A 47 -28.20 -10.14 -5.05
CA THR A 47 -26.83 -10.51 -5.39
C THR A 47 -26.43 -11.55 -4.36
N GLU A 48 -26.64 -12.83 -4.68
CA GLU A 48 -26.12 -13.93 -3.87
C GLU A 48 -24.60 -13.77 -3.79
N SER A 49 -24.11 -13.33 -2.63
CA SER A 49 -22.70 -13.47 -2.29
C SER A 49 -22.42 -14.97 -2.22
N ARG A 50 -21.94 -15.55 -3.31
CA ARG A 50 -21.29 -16.87 -3.26
C ARG A 50 -20.14 -16.76 -2.26
N SER A 51 -20.34 -17.26 -1.05
CA SER A 51 -19.25 -17.63 -0.16
C SER A 51 -18.47 -18.72 -0.88
N GLU A 52 -17.30 -18.37 -1.39
CA GLU A 52 -16.40 -19.39 -1.93
C GLU A 52 -16.05 -20.34 -0.77
N PRO A 53 -16.13 -21.67 -0.99
CA PRO A 53 -15.71 -22.61 0.03
C PRO A 53 -14.25 -22.33 0.36
N ASN A 54 -13.94 -22.21 1.66
CA ASN A 54 -12.58 -22.01 2.12
C ASN A 54 -11.72 -23.14 1.54
N SER A 55 -10.67 -22.79 0.79
CA SER A 55 -9.69 -23.77 0.29
C SER A 55 -9.22 -24.62 1.46
N ALA A 56 -9.11 -25.94 1.26
CA ALA A 56 -8.52 -26.80 2.27
C ALA A 56 -7.11 -26.27 2.60
N PRO A 57 -6.70 -26.30 3.88
CA PRO A 57 -5.39 -25.77 4.28
C PRO A 57 -4.28 -26.46 3.48
N ARG A 58 -3.30 -25.68 3.03
CA ARG A 58 -2.18 -26.17 2.23
C ARG A 58 -1.34 -27.09 3.12
N ILE A 59 -1.04 -28.28 2.64
CA ILE A 59 -0.16 -29.22 3.34
C ILE A 59 1.27 -28.95 2.87
N LEU A 60 2.05 -28.29 3.71
CA LEU A 60 3.47 -28.05 3.46
C LEU A 60 4.26 -29.34 3.69
N ALA A 61 4.98 -29.76 2.66
CA ALA A 61 5.94 -30.87 2.74
C ALA A 61 7.32 -30.36 2.36
N ARG A 62 8.36 -30.92 2.99
CA ARG A 62 9.74 -30.64 2.61
C ARG A 62 9.94 -31.01 1.14
N ARG A 63 10.48 -30.07 0.37
CA ARG A 63 10.78 -30.27 -1.05
C ARG A 63 12.04 -31.12 -1.19
N GLU A 64 12.01 -32.08 -2.12
CA GLU A 64 13.17 -32.90 -2.45
C GLU A 64 14.19 -32.11 -3.31
N GLY A 65 15.43 -32.57 -3.34
CA GLY A 65 16.52 -31.97 -4.12
C GLY A 65 17.49 -31.13 -3.29
N ALA A 66 18.59 -30.68 -3.93
CA ALA A 66 19.59 -29.84 -3.29
C ALA A 66 19.02 -28.46 -2.98
N LEU A 67 19.43 -27.88 -1.84
CA LEU A 67 19.14 -26.49 -1.52
C LEU A 67 19.86 -25.57 -2.54
N PRO A 68 19.27 -24.43 -2.94
CA PRO A 68 19.96 -23.43 -3.73
C PRO A 68 21.27 -22.98 -3.07
N ALA A 69 22.21 -22.49 -3.87
CA ALA A 69 23.40 -21.82 -3.36
C ALA A 69 23.00 -20.65 -2.46
N GLU A 70 23.84 -20.27 -1.50
CA GLU A 70 23.53 -19.20 -0.56
C GLU A 70 24.60 -18.11 -0.56
N HIS A 71 24.16 -16.87 -0.35
CA HIS A 71 25.04 -15.73 -0.12
C HIS A 71 24.49 -14.90 1.04
N LEU A 72 25.21 -14.91 2.15
CA LEU A 72 24.82 -14.29 3.42
C LEU A 72 26.03 -13.78 4.20
N PRO A 73 25.90 -12.70 4.99
CA PRO A 73 24.81 -11.73 4.92
C PRO A 73 24.98 -10.79 3.71
N VAL A 74 23.88 -10.36 3.09
CA VAL A 74 23.89 -9.31 2.07
C VAL A 74 23.24 -8.06 2.64
N ILE A 75 23.99 -6.97 2.74
CA ILE A 75 23.47 -5.67 3.17
C ILE A 75 23.24 -4.82 1.91
N LEU A 76 21.97 -4.52 1.63
CA LEU A 76 21.58 -3.63 0.54
C LEU A 76 21.44 -2.21 1.09
N GLU A 77 22.17 -1.27 0.51
CA GLU A 77 22.20 0.11 0.97
C GLU A 77 21.60 1.04 -0.09
N VAL A 78 20.69 1.91 0.33
CA VAL A 78 20.23 3.04 -0.48
C VAL A 78 20.93 4.31 -0.01
N ALA A 79 21.77 4.84 -0.89
CA ALA A 79 22.42 6.12 -0.70
C ALA A 79 21.43 7.28 -0.94
N PRO A 80 21.66 8.45 -0.31
CA PRO A 80 20.89 9.64 -0.61
C PRO A 80 20.99 10.04 -2.09
N ASN A 81 19.87 10.50 -2.66
CA ASN A 81 19.80 11.00 -4.03
C ASN A 81 19.11 12.37 -4.06
N ALA A 82 18.74 12.84 -5.27
CA ALA A 82 18.13 14.15 -5.46
C ALA A 82 16.72 14.25 -4.85
N ASP A 83 15.98 13.14 -4.81
CA ASP A 83 14.59 13.07 -4.38
C ASP A 83 14.42 12.57 -2.95
N TYR A 84 15.36 11.77 -2.44
CA TYR A 84 15.30 11.22 -1.09
C TYR A 84 16.64 11.27 -0.36
N ALA A 85 16.60 11.65 0.92
CA ALA A 85 17.74 11.50 1.83
C ALA A 85 17.29 11.31 3.28
N LEU A 86 17.92 10.40 4.02
CA LEU A 86 17.92 10.44 5.47
C LEU A 86 18.91 11.52 5.93
N LEU A 87 18.41 12.63 6.48
CA LEU A 87 19.25 13.77 6.87
C LEU A 87 19.91 13.53 8.22
N ASP A 88 19.13 13.06 9.19
CA ASP A 88 19.60 12.74 10.55
C ASP A 88 18.64 11.77 11.24
N SER A 89 19.14 11.13 12.29
CA SER A 89 18.34 10.21 13.10
C SER A 89 18.80 10.22 14.55
N GLY A 90 17.90 9.89 15.47
CA GLY A 90 18.20 9.77 16.89
C GLY A 90 17.00 10.09 17.77
N THR A 91 17.13 9.75 19.05
CA THR A 91 16.12 9.93 20.09
C THR A 91 14.74 9.41 19.67
N GLY A 92 14.70 8.25 19.01
CA GLY A 92 13.46 7.60 18.55
C GLY A 92 12.81 8.25 17.33
N GLN A 93 13.51 9.11 16.58
CA GLN A 93 13.00 9.82 15.42
C GLN A 93 13.98 9.82 14.25
N LYS A 94 13.47 10.11 13.05
CA LYS A 94 14.26 10.38 11.86
C LYS A 94 13.78 11.65 11.14
N LEU A 95 14.73 12.37 10.58
CA LEU A 95 14.55 13.55 9.74
C LEU A 95 14.93 13.19 8.31
N GLU A 96 13.98 13.27 7.39
CA GLU A 96 14.13 12.85 6.00
C GLU A 96 13.82 14.00 5.05
N GLN A 97 14.49 14.04 3.90
CA GLN A 97 14.15 14.87 2.76
C GLN A 97 13.37 14.00 1.76
N TYR A 98 12.15 14.42 1.41
CA TYR A 98 11.34 13.85 0.32
C TYR A 98 11.01 14.98 -0.66
N GLY A 99 11.74 15.05 -1.76
CA GLY A 99 11.60 16.11 -2.76
C GLY A 99 11.73 17.48 -2.08
N PRO A 100 10.72 18.36 -2.16
CA PRO A 100 10.78 19.68 -1.56
C PRO A 100 10.66 19.68 -0.03
N TYR A 101 10.20 18.58 0.59
CA TYR A 101 9.80 18.59 2.00
C TYR A 101 10.77 17.89 2.93
N ARG A 102 11.01 18.54 4.08
CA ARG A 102 11.65 17.94 5.26
C ARG A 102 10.60 17.35 6.17
N ILE A 103 10.69 16.05 6.43
CA ILE A 103 9.68 15.29 7.15
C ILE A 103 10.30 14.63 8.37
N VAL A 104 9.69 14.82 9.54
CA VAL A 104 10.06 14.13 10.79
C VAL A 104 9.07 13.01 11.06
N ARG A 105 9.60 11.81 11.33
CA ARG A 105 8.81 10.61 11.63
C ARG A 105 9.39 9.84 12.83
N PRO A 106 8.56 9.07 13.56
CA PRO A 106 9.04 8.16 14.58
C PRO A 106 9.86 7.01 13.97
N GLU A 107 10.94 6.65 14.66
CA GLU A 107 11.84 5.55 14.34
C GLU A 107 12.41 4.95 15.63
N GLY A 108 11.71 3.96 16.19
CA GLY A 108 12.00 3.44 17.53
C GLY A 108 13.40 2.81 17.68
N GLN A 109 13.99 2.33 16.59
CA GLN A 109 15.35 1.75 16.61
C GLN A 109 16.46 2.81 16.61
N ALA A 110 16.15 4.07 16.29
CA ALA A 110 17.11 5.17 16.30
C ALA A 110 17.38 5.65 17.74
N ILE A 111 17.92 4.75 18.57
CA ILE A 111 18.13 4.93 20.02
C ILE A 111 19.35 5.80 20.36
N TRP A 112 20.15 6.15 19.36
CA TRP A 112 21.30 7.04 19.47
C TRP A 112 20.90 8.53 19.54
N GLN A 113 21.87 9.42 19.77
CA GLN A 113 21.63 10.87 19.85
C GLN A 113 21.57 11.50 18.46
N LYS A 114 20.76 12.55 18.29
CA LYS A 114 20.73 13.34 17.04
C LYS A 114 22.09 13.98 16.79
N ALA A 115 22.56 13.98 15.55
CA ALA A 115 23.86 14.58 15.19
C ALA A 115 23.70 16.02 14.70
N LEU A 116 22.56 16.36 14.08
CA LEU A 116 22.27 17.72 13.68
C LEU A 116 21.73 18.55 14.86
N PRO A 117 22.00 19.88 14.89
CA PRO A 117 21.47 20.76 15.91
C PRO A 117 19.94 20.89 15.80
N ALA A 118 19.28 21.22 16.91
CA ALA A 118 17.81 21.34 17.00
C ALA A 118 17.20 22.22 15.90
N LYS A 119 17.86 23.33 15.54
CA LYS A 119 17.44 24.22 14.46
C LYS A 119 17.23 23.52 13.11
N GLU A 120 17.94 22.43 12.81
CA GLU A 120 17.75 21.70 11.55
C GLU A 120 16.48 20.83 11.57
N TRP A 121 16.12 20.32 12.75
CA TRP A 121 14.89 19.57 12.99
C TRP A 121 13.67 20.50 13.03
N GLU A 122 13.79 21.69 13.61
CA GLU A 122 12.74 22.74 13.63
C GLU A 122 12.38 23.25 12.22
N ARG A 123 13.26 23.05 11.23
CA ARG A 123 13.01 23.38 9.83
C ARG A 123 12.13 22.36 9.10
N ALA A 124 11.62 21.34 9.79
CA ALA A 124 10.68 20.37 9.21
C ALA A 124 9.42 21.06 8.66
N ASP A 125 8.99 20.61 7.49
CA ASP A 125 7.75 21.04 6.85
C ASP A 125 6.55 20.21 7.35
N ALA A 126 6.80 18.94 7.72
CA ALA A 126 5.80 18.05 8.27
C ALA A 126 6.37 17.17 9.40
N VAL A 127 5.56 16.94 10.44
CA VAL A 127 5.90 16.07 11.58
C VAL A 127 4.76 15.10 11.80
N PHE A 128 5.05 13.79 11.76
CA PHE A 128 4.06 12.78 12.14
C PHE A 128 4.03 12.66 13.66
N THR A 129 2.90 13.04 14.27
CA THR A 129 2.72 13.04 15.73
C THR A 129 2.00 11.78 16.19
N GLY A 130 1.18 11.18 15.31
CA GLY A 130 0.37 10.01 15.66
C GLY A 130 -0.91 10.36 16.44
N ASP A 131 -0.99 11.59 16.95
CA ASP A 131 -2.09 12.13 17.74
C ASP A 131 -3.20 12.67 16.83
N THR A 132 -4.46 12.38 17.14
CA THR A 132 -5.62 12.92 16.41
C THR A 132 -6.11 14.24 16.96
N ASP A 133 -5.62 14.66 18.13
CA ASP A 133 -6.10 15.84 18.87
C ASP A 133 -5.23 17.09 18.61
N GLU A 134 -4.11 16.98 17.89
CA GLU A 134 -3.28 18.11 17.45
C GLU A 134 -3.83 18.79 16.17
N GLU A 135 -3.62 20.11 16.04
CA GLU A 135 -4.04 20.89 14.86
C GLU A 135 -3.32 20.43 13.57
N GLY A 136 -4.05 19.77 12.65
CA GLY A 136 -3.53 19.26 11.37
C GLY A 136 -4.51 18.36 10.58
N ILE A 137 -4.08 17.77 9.47
CA ILE A 137 -4.83 16.73 8.74
C ILE A 137 -4.70 15.43 9.54
N GLY A 138 -5.41 15.35 10.67
CA GLY A 138 -5.25 14.25 11.64
C GLY A 138 -3.83 14.18 12.20
N ARG A 139 -3.17 13.02 12.04
CA ARG A 139 -1.89 12.64 12.69
C ARG A 139 -0.62 13.35 12.19
N TRP A 140 -0.76 14.39 11.36
CA TRP A 140 0.35 15.17 10.79
C TRP A 140 0.23 16.64 11.16
N ARG A 141 1.30 17.17 11.75
CA ARG A 141 1.47 18.59 12.05
C ARG A 141 2.30 19.27 10.97
N PHE A 142 1.90 20.47 10.56
CA PHE A 142 2.60 21.29 9.55
C PHE A 142 3.07 22.62 10.17
N PRO A 143 4.31 22.71 10.71
CA PRO A 143 4.72 23.84 11.55
C PRO A 143 4.77 25.20 10.85
N LYS A 144 4.93 25.22 9.52
CA LYS A 144 5.09 26.46 8.74
C LYS A 144 3.77 26.91 8.13
N LEU A 145 3.20 26.07 7.27
CA LEU A 145 1.96 26.31 6.54
C LEU A 145 1.28 24.97 6.20
N PRO A 146 -0.06 24.93 6.09
CA PRO A 146 -0.77 23.72 5.67
C PRO A 146 -0.28 23.22 4.31
N LEU A 147 0.11 21.95 4.24
CA LEU A 147 0.53 21.30 3.00
C LEU A 147 -0.64 20.54 2.36
N GLY A 148 -0.62 20.43 1.03
CA GLY A 148 -1.54 19.56 0.30
C GLY A 148 -1.30 18.08 0.62
N GLU A 149 -2.26 17.22 0.26
CA GLU A 149 -2.17 15.78 0.54
C GLU A 149 -0.96 15.12 -0.14
N THR A 150 -0.57 15.61 -1.32
CA THR A 150 0.44 14.99 -2.18
C THR A 150 1.48 15.98 -2.67
N TRP A 151 2.64 15.47 -3.09
CA TRP A 151 3.70 16.23 -3.75
C TRP A 151 4.43 15.39 -4.78
N PRO A 152 4.99 15.99 -5.84
CA PRO A 152 5.73 15.27 -6.86
C PRO A 152 7.07 14.75 -6.31
N MET A 153 7.41 13.54 -6.73
CA MET A 153 8.65 12.84 -6.44
C MET A 153 9.11 12.10 -7.69
N LYS A 154 10.40 11.75 -7.74
CA LYS A 154 10.96 10.96 -8.83
C LYS A 154 11.83 9.81 -8.32
N HIS A 155 11.74 8.67 -9.00
CA HIS A 155 12.66 7.56 -8.82
C HIS A 155 13.13 7.10 -10.20
N ASP A 156 14.41 7.29 -10.48
CA ASP A 156 15.03 6.89 -11.76
C ASP A 156 14.27 7.40 -12.99
N GLY A 157 13.67 8.59 -12.93
CA GLY A 157 12.85 9.13 -14.04
C GLY A 157 11.40 8.67 -14.09
N ILE A 158 10.94 7.81 -13.17
CA ILE A 158 9.51 7.56 -12.93
C ILE A 158 9.00 8.63 -11.97
N ASP A 159 8.09 9.48 -12.45
CA ASP A 159 7.36 10.43 -11.61
C ASP A 159 6.29 9.69 -10.78
N TYR A 160 6.19 10.05 -9.50
CA TYR A 160 5.18 9.51 -8.57
C TYR A 160 4.81 10.55 -7.50
N LEU A 161 3.78 10.25 -6.71
CA LEU A 161 3.34 11.13 -5.62
C LEU A 161 3.85 10.63 -4.27
N GLY A 162 4.60 11.50 -3.57
CA GLY A 162 4.64 11.44 -2.11
C GLY A 162 3.28 11.83 -1.55
N ARG A 163 2.87 11.23 -0.43
CA ARG A 163 1.52 11.42 0.13
C ARG A 163 1.50 11.41 1.64
N PHE A 164 0.90 12.45 2.24
CA PHE A 164 0.53 12.42 3.64
C PHE A 164 -0.73 11.56 3.80
N THR A 165 -0.60 10.49 4.59
CA THR A 165 -1.72 9.57 4.87
C THR A 165 -2.12 9.65 6.33
N SER A 166 -3.19 8.98 6.74
CA SER A 166 -3.54 8.84 8.16
C SER A 166 -2.55 7.97 8.96
N PHE A 167 -1.47 7.49 8.33
CA PHE A 167 -0.40 6.70 8.93
C PHE A 167 0.96 7.37 8.68
N ARG A 168 2.01 6.84 9.30
CA ARG A 168 3.39 7.35 9.20
C ARG A 168 4.03 7.18 7.82
N HIS A 169 3.45 6.37 6.92
CA HIS A 169 4.01 6.13 5.59
C HIS A 169 3.66 7.27 4.63
N VAL A 170 4.62 7.62 3.77
CA VAL A 170 4.54 8.78 2.87
C VAL A 170 4.33 8.40 1.40
N GLY A 171 3.78 7.21 1.14
CA GLY A 171 3.47 6.73 -0.21
C GLY A 171 4.61 6.03 -0.93
N VAL A 172 5.78 5.89 -0.31
CA VAL A 172 6.93 5.17 -0.88
C VAL A 172 7.85 4.67 0.24
N PHE A 173 8.59 3.60 -0.05
CA PHE A 173 9.69 3.08 0.75
C PHE A 173 10.97 3.13 -0.10
N PRO A 174 11.73 4.24 -0.07
CA PRO A 174 12.88 4.45 -0.96
C PRO A 174 13.97 3.39 -0.83
N GLU A 175 14.10 2.75 0.35
CA GLU A 175 14.99 1.63 0.61
C GLU A 175 14.80 0.45 -0.34
N GLN A 176 13.61 0.29 -0.92
CA GLN A 176 13.26 -0.81 -1.82
C GLN A 176 13.89 -0.66 -3.22
N ALA A 177 14.50 0.49 -3.52
CA ALA A 177 15.11 0.80 -4.82
C ALA A 177 16.07 -0.30 -5.32
N SER A 178 16.89 -0.88 -4.43
CA SER A 178 17.83 -1.95 -4.80
C SER A 178 17.14 -3.20 -5.35
N HIS A 179 15.90 -3.49 -4.91
CA HIS A 179 15.12 -4.59 -5.46
C HIS A 179 14.52 -4.23 -6.82
N TRP A 180 14.09 -2.99 -6.99
CA TRP A 180 13.52 -2.49 -8.23
C TRP A 180 14.57 -2.48 -9.35
N ASP A 181 15.78 -2.00 -9.06
CA ASP A 181 16.91 -1.96 -10.01
C ASP A 181 17.30 -3.37 -10.45
N HIS A 182 17.42 -4.29 -9.48
CA HIS A 182 17.72 -5.70 -9.79
C HIS A 182 16.65 -6.34 -10.67
N MET A 183 15.36 -6.15 -10.34
CA MET A 183 14.26 -6.65 -11.15
C MET A 183 14.27 -6.06 -12.57
N ALA A 184 14.47 -4.75 -12.72
CA ALA A 184 14.55 -4.10 -14.01
C ALA A 184 15.70 -4.67 -14.87
N GLY A 185 16.87 -4.90 -14.25
CA GLY A 185 18.01 -5.55 -14.89
C GLY A 185 17.68 -6.96 -15.40
N LEU A 186 17.01 -7.77 -14.60
CA LEU A 186 16.56 -9.12 -15.02
C LEU A 186 15.57 -9.06 -16.18
N ILE A 187 14.59 -8.15 -16.13
CA ILE A 187 13.60 -7.98 -17.21
C ILE A 187 14.30 -7.60 -18.52
N ALA A 188 15.21 -6.62 -18.48
CA ALA A 188 15.95 -6.17 -19.65
C ALA A 188 16.86 -7.28 -20.23
N ALA A 189 17.52 -8.04 -19.36
CA ALA A 189 18.43 -9.12 -19.75
C ALA A 189 17.71 -10.34 -20.34
N ALA A 190 16.45 -10.58 -19.96
CA ALA A 190 15.70 -11.78 -20.36
C ALA A 190 15.45 -11.88 -21.87
N LYS A 191 15.44 -10.75 -22.61
CA LYS A 191 15.22 -10.68 -24.08
C LYS A 191 13.98 -11.47 -24.56
N ARG A 192 12.95 -11.53 -23.72
CA ARG A 192 11.65 -12.17 -23.97
C ARG A 192 10.57 -11.46 -23.15
N PRO A 193 9.27 -11.64 -23.46
CA PRO A 193 8.22 -11.17 -22.57
C PRO A 193 8.40 -11.75 -21.15
N VAL A 194 8.33 -10.89 -20.14
CA VAL A 194 8.46 -11.24 -18.73
C VAL A 194 7.15 -10.91 -18.02
N LYS A 195 6.60 -11.89 -17.29
CA LYS A 195 5.42 -11.71 -16.44
C LYS A 195 5.83 -11.47 -15.00
N VAL A 196 5.43 -10.33 -14.45
CA VAL A 196 5.73 -9.92 -13.08
C VAL A 196 4.45 -9.96 -12.25
N LEU A 197 4.49 -10.63 -11.11
CA LEU A 197 3.48 -10.56 -10.06
C LEU A 197 4.01 -9.73 -8.90
N ASN A 198 3.27 -8.72 -8.47
CA ASN A 198 3.58 -7.91 -7.30
C ASN A 198 2.45 -8.03 -6.27
N LEU A 199 2.68 -8.76 -5.19
CA LEU A 199 1.74 -8.99 -4.10
C LEU A 199 2.00 -8.02 -2.95
N PHE A 200 0.93 -7.53 -2.32
CA PHE A 200 1.00 -6.42 -1.34
C PHE A 200 1.64 -5.18 -1.97
N GLY A 201 1.24 -4.87 -3.21
CA GLY A 201 1.97 -3.95 -4.07
C GLY A 201 1.91 -2.48 -3.67
N TYR A 202 1.05 -2.11 -2.70
CA TYR A 202 0.92 -0.76 -2.14
C TYR A 202 0.73 0.32 -3.23
N THR A 203 1.58 1.36 -3.26
CA THR A 203 1.52 2.48 -4.21
C THR A 203 2.11 2.15 -5.58
N GLY A 204 2.54 0.90 -5.79
CA GLY A 204 2.80 0.35 -7.11
C GLY A 204 4.15 0.66 -7.74
N LEU A 205 5.10 1.31 -7.04
CA LEU A 205 6.38 1.72 -7.63
C LEU A 205 7.15 0.56 -8.29
N ALA A 206 7.26 -0.59 -7.63
CA ALA A 206 7.89 -1.78 -8.23
C ALA A 206 7.20 -2.19 -9.54
N SER A 207 5.87 -2.15 -9.57
CA SER A 207 5.05 -2.45 -10.75
C SER A 207 5.32 -1.48 -11.90
N LEU A 208 5.48 -0.19 -11.60
CA LEU A 208 5.81 0.83 -12.59
C LEU A 208 7.23 0.63 -13.15
N VAL A 209 8.20 0.32 -12.29
CA VAL A 209 9.57 -0.03 -12.70
C VAL A 209 9.57 -1.24 -13.62
N ALA A 210 8.85 -2.31 -13.25
CA ALA A 210 8.71 -3.52 -14.07
C ALA A 210 8.07 -3.23 -15.43
N ALA A 211 6.96 -2.49 -15.44
CA ALA A 211 6.23 -2.15 -16.66
C ALA A 211 7.05 -1.25 -17.60
N ARG A 212 7.82 -0.30 -17.03
CA ARG A 212 8.76 0.53 -17.78
C ARG A 212 9.87 -0.31 -18.41
N ALA A 213 10.41 -1.29 -17.68
CA ALA A 213 11.41 -2.23 -18.17
C ALA A 213 10.87 -3.20 -19.25
N GLY A 214 9.55 -3.23 -19.47
CA GLY A 214 8.91 -3.98 -20.56
C GLY A 214 8.14 -5.23 -20.11
N ALA A 215 7.94 -5.42 -18.81
CA ALA A 215 7.17 -6.55 -18.30
C ALA A 215 5.66 -6.37 -18.45
N GLU A 216 4.95 -7.50 -18.55
CA GLU A 216 3.52 -7.62 -18.28
C GLU A 216 3.33 -7.76 -16.77
N VAL A 217 2.61 -6.83 -16.14
CA VAL A 217 2.55 -6.75 -14.68
C VAL A 217 1.15 -7.07 -14.17
N THR A 218 1.07 -7.96 -13.19
CA THR A 218 -0.12 -8.08 -12.32
C THR A 218 0.23 -7.54 -10.95
N HIS A 219 -0.49 -6.51 -10.52
CA HIS A 219 -0.35 -5.87 -9.23
C HIS A 219 -1.56 -6.22 -8.36
N VAL A 220 -1.31 -6.68 -7.14
CA VAL A 220 -2.34 -7.11 -6.19
C VAL A 220 -2.17 -6.38 -4.86
N ASP A 221 -3.24 -5.75 -4.40
CA ASP A 221 -3.32 -5.16 -3.07
C ASP A 221 -4.76 -5.29 -2.52
N ALA A 222 -4.91 -5.53 -1.23
CA ALA A 222 -6.23 -5.65 -0.61
C ALA A 222 -6.95 -4.27 -0.50
N SER A 223 -6.19 -3.18 -0.50
CA SER A 223 -6.72 -1.83 -0.35
C SER A 223 -7.09 -1.23 -1.70
N LYS A 224 -8.40 -1.07 -1.95
CA LYS A 224 -8.91 -0.28 -3.09
C LYS A 224 -8.30 1.13 -3.12
N LYS A 225 -8.02 1.71 -1.95
CA LYS A 225 -7.37 3.03 -1.84
C LYS A 225 -5.92 2.98 -2.34
N ALA A 226 -5.16 1.96 -1.97
CA ALA A 226 -3.79 1.78 -2.45
C ALA A 226 -3.73 1.55 -3.97
N ILE A 227 -4.65 0.74 -4.51
CA ILE A 227 -4.81 0.56 -5.96
C ILE A 227 -5.14 1.88 -6.67
N GLY A 228 -5.98 2.73 -6.06
CA GLY A 228 -6.24 4.09 -6.55
C GLY A 228 -4.96 4.92 -6.65
N TRP A 229 -4.18 4.97 -5.56
CA TRP A 229 -2.89 5.66 -5.54
C TRP A 229 -1.88 5.11 -6.55
N ALA A 230 -1.85 3.80 -6.75
CA ALA A 230 -0.96 3.17 -7.71
C ALA A 230 -1.33 3.52 -9.16
N ARG A 231 -2.63 3.68 -9.46
CA ARG A 231 -3.10 4.18 -10.76
C ARG A 231 -2.78 5.66 -10.96
N GLU A 232 -2.95 6.49 -9.93
CA GLU A 232 -2.51 7.90 -9.99
C GLU A 232 -1.00 8.00 -10.28
N ASN A 233 -0.19 7.15 -9.65
CA ASN A 233 1.25 7.06 -9.96
C ASN A 233 1.53 6.56 -11.38
N GLN A 234 0.72 5.62 -11.91
CA GLN A 234 0.86 5.17 -13.31
C GLN A 234 0.59 6.30 -14.31
N GLU A 235 -0.45 7.09 -14.07
CA GLU A 235 -0.81 8.25 -14.88
C GLU A 235 0.29 9.31 -14.82
N MET A 236 0.76 9.64 -13.59
CA MET A 236 1.83 10.60 -13.37
C MET A 236 3.14 10.19 -14.05
N ALA A 237 3.48 8.90 -14.03
CA ALA A 237 4.66 8.35 -14.69
C ALA A 237 4.56 8.31 -16.22
N GLY A 238 3.42 8.68 -16.82
CA GLY A 238 3.20 8.55 -18.27
C GLY A 238 3.14 7.10 -18.75
N LEU A 239 2.83 6.16 -17.86
CA LEU A 239 2.82 4.71 -18.15
C LEU A 239 1.41 4.15 -18.37
N GLY A 240 0.43 5.00 -18.69
CA GLY A 240 -0.97 4.60 -18.88
C GLY A 240 -1.20 3.57 -19.99
N SER A 241 -0.32 3.49 -20.99
CA SER A 241 -0.38 2.49 -22.07
C SER A 241 0.32 1.16 -21.74
N LYS A 242 1.02 1.07 -20.60
CA LYS A 242 1.77 -0.12 -20.22
C LYS A 242 0.84 -1.22 -19.68
N PRO A 243 1.18 -2.51 -19.89
CA PRO A 243 0.31 -3.63 -19.52
C PRO A 243 0.36 -3.93 -18.01
N ILE A 244 -0.35 -3.13 -17.21
CA ILE A 244 -0.50 -3.35 -15.76
C ILE A 244 -1.94 -3.73 -15.44
N ARG A 245 -2.12 -4.94 -14.92
CA ARG A 245 -3.39 -5.44 -14.38
C ARG A 245 -3.48 -5.13 -12.89
N TRP A 246 -4.40 -4.23 -12.53
CA TRP A 246 -4.66 -3.82 -11.15
C TRP A 246 -5.74 -4.67 -10.51
N ILE A 247 -5.39 -5.40 -9.44
CA ILE A 247 -6.28 -6.34 -8.77
C ILE A 247 -6.46 -5.91 -7.31
N VAL A 248 -7.73 -5.69 -6.92
CA VAL A 248 -8.11 -5.48 -5.51
C VAL A 248 -8.51 -6.83 -4.93
N ASP A 249 -7.62 -7.46 -4.16
CA ASP A 249 -7.85 -8.82 -3.66
C ASP A 249 -6.93 -9.18 -2.49
N ASP A 250 -7.27 -10.25 -1.77
CA ASP A 250 -6.34 -10.87 -0.84
C ASP A 250 -5.22 -11.57 -1.61
N ALA A 251 -3.96 -11.35 -1.20
CA ALA A 251 -2.79 -11.84 -1.93
C ALA A 251 -2.70 -13.38 -1.94
N VAL A 252 -3.05 -14.03 -0.82
CA VAL A 252 -3.03 -15.50 -0.70
C VAL A 252 -4.12 -16.09 -1.57
N LYS A 253 -5.37 -15.61 -1.43
CA LYS A 253 -6.50 -16.06 -2.24
C LYS A 253 -6.28 -15.82 -3.73
N PHE A 254 -5.60 -14.72 -4.09
CA PHE A 254 -5.21 -14.46 -5.47
C PHE A 254 -4.22 -15.51 -5.98
N ALA A 255 -3.15 -15.79 -5.22
CA ALA A 255 -2.16 -16.79 -5.59
C ALA A 255 -2.76 -18.20 -5.71
N GLU A 256 -3.65 -18.61 -4.78
CA GLU A 256 -4.40 -19.88 -4.87
C GLU A 256 -5.24 -19.98 -6.15
N ARG A 257 -5.89 -18.88 -6.56
CA ARG A 257 -6.65 -18.82 -7.82
C ARG A 257 -5.73 -18.96 -9.03
N GLU A 258 -4.58 -18.31 -9.03
CA GLU A 258 -3.62 -18.40 -10.13
C GLU A 258 -3.03 -19.81 -10.24
N GLU A 259 -2.72 -20.47 -9.12
CA GLU A 259 -2.29 -21.87 -9.09
C GLU A 259 -3.35 -22.78 -9.75
N ARG A 260 -4.60 -22.68 -9.30
CA ARG A 260 -5.74 -23.46 -9.85
C ARG A 260 -6.01 -23.17 -11.32
N ARG A 261 -5.77 -21.95 -11.79
CA ARG A 261 -5.92 -21.56 -13.20
C ARG A 261 -4.74 -22.01 -14.08
N GLY A 262 -3.65 -22.49 -13.49
CA GLY A 262 -2.42 -22.75 -14.25
C GLY A 262 -1.68 -21.48 -14.68
N SER A 263 -2.00 -20.32 -14.09
CA SER A 263 -1.31 -19.06 -14.41
C SER A 263 0.10 -19.06 -13.82
N ARG A 264 1.07 -18.46 -14.54
CA ARG A 264 2.49 -18.51 -14.21
C ARG A 264 3.20 -17.17 -14.41
N TYR A 265 4.21 -16.92 -13.57
CA TYR A 265 4.97 -15.67 -13.53
C TYR A 265 6.48 -15.94 -13.56
N ASP A 266 7.22 -15.05 -14.21
CA ASP A 266 8.68 -15.13 -14.30
C ASP A 266 9.35 -14.49 -13.08
N ILE A 267 8.76 -13.41 -12.57
CA ILE A 267 9.21 -12.73 -11.36
C ILE A 267 8.02 -12.57 -10.42
N ILE A 268 8.23 -12.87 -9.14
CA ILE A 268 7.25 -12.62 -8.09
C ILE A 268 7.90 -11.77 -7.01
N LEU A 269 7.27 -10.64 -6.69
CA LEU A 269 7.57 -9.82 -5.53
C LEU A 269 6.43 -9.97 -4.53
N PHE A 270 6.75 -10.08 -3.24
CA PHE A 270 5.76 -9.99 -2.19
C PHE A 270 6.34 -9.29 -0.96
N ASP A 271 5.60 -8.30 -0.47
CA ASP A 271 5.97 -7.45 0.67
C ASP A 271 4.91 -7.52 1.79
N PRO A 272 4.70 -8.71 2.39
CA PRO A 272 3.63 -8.88 3.36
C PRO A 272 3.86 -8.04 4.63
N PRO A 273 2.80 -7.39 5.17
CA PRO A 273 2.89 -6.73 6.46
C PRO A 273 3.03 -7.76 7.60
N ALA A 274 3.41 -7.32 8.81
CA ALA A 274 3.39 -8.19 9.98
C ALA A 274 1.98 -8.72 10.30
N TYR A 275 0.98 -7.86 10.14
CA TYR A 275 -0.45 -8.15 10.27
C TYR A 275 -1.22 -7.41 9.18
N GLY A 276 -2.24 -8.05 8.62
CA GLY A 276 -3.05 -7.47 7.56
C GLY A 276 -4.47 -8.01 7.53
N ARG A 277 -5.30 -7.40 6.68
CA ARG A 277 -6.63 -7.91 6.37
C ARG A 277 -6.92 -7.84 4.87
N GLY A 278 -7.49 -8.92 4.34
CA GLY A 278 -8.01 -8.96 2.99
C GLY A 278 -9.31 -8.15 2.84
N PRO A 279 -9.76 -7.91 1.59
CA PRO A 279 -10.95 -7.09 1.32
C PRO A 279 -12.25 -7.65 1.92
N LYS A 280 -12.32 -8.97 2.15
CA LYS A 280 -13.49 -9.65 2.74
C LYS A 280 -13.27 -9.98 4.22
N GLY A 281 -12.21 -9.45 4.83
CA GLY A 281 -11.89 -9.64 6.24
C GLY A 281 -11.03 -10.86 6.54
N GLU A 282 -10.43 -11.48 5.52
CA GLU A 282 -9.37 -12.49 5.67
C GLU A 282 -8.28 -11.93 6.58
N VAL A 283 -7.77 -12.72 7.53
CA VAL A 283 -6.72 -12.29 8.45
C VAL A 283 -5.39 -12.75 7.90
N TRP A 284 -4.40 -11.86 7.93
CA TRP A 284 -3.01 -12.17 7.62
C TRP A 284 -2.12 -11.97 8.85
N GLN A 285 -1.30 -12.97 9.17
CA GLN A 285 -0.26 -12.96 10.20
C GLN A 285 1.03 -13.52 9.62
N LEU A 286 2.08 -12.69 9.57
CA LEU A 286 3.32 -13.00 8.86
C LEU A 286 3.91 -14.38 9.21
N PHE A 287 4.03 -14.75 10.48
CA PHE A 287 4.68 -16.01 10.84
C PHE A 287 3.80 -17.25 10.66
N GLU A 288 2.48 -17.08 10.53
CA GLU A 288 1.54 -18.18 10.32
C GLU A 288 1.36 -18.44 8.81
N ASP A 289 1.18 -17.38 8.03
CA ASP A 289 0.73 -17.47 6.63
C ASP A 289 1.87 -17.38 5.60
N LEU A 290 3.04 -16.84 5.97
CA LEU A 290 4.17 -16.68 5.05
C LEU A 290 4.68 -17.99 4.45
N PRO A 291 4.78 -19.11 5.18
CA PRO A 291 5.17 -20.38 4.59
C PRO A 291 4.27 -20.84 3.43
N ASP A 292 2.94 -20.74 3.62
CA ASP A 292 1.95 -21.10 2.60
C ASP A 292 2.03 -20.20 1.37
N LEU A 293 2.14 -18.88 1.60
CA LEU A 293 2.29 -17.92 0.50
C LEU A 293 3.58 -18.15 -0.29
N THR A 294 4.69 -18.46 0.39
CA THR A 294 5.97 -18.70 -0.27
C THR A 294 5.90 -19.96 -1.15
N ASP A 295 5.26 -21.03 -0.66
CA ASP A 295 5.05 -22.25 -1.45
C ASP A 295 4.11 -22.03 -2.64
N LEU A 296 3.05 -21.22 -2.47
CA LEU A 296 2.20 -20.78 -3.57
C LEU A 296 2.99 -20.00 -4.63
N CYS A 297 3.87 -19.08 -4.21
CA CYS A 297 4.73 -18.34 -5.12
C CYS A 297 5.60 -19.28 -5.97
N ARG A 298 6.21 -20.32 -5.37
CA ARG A 298 6.94 -21.35 -6.12
C ARG A 298 6.02 -22.08 -7.12
N ALA A 299 4.82 -22.47 -6.71
CA ALA A 299 3.89 -23.25 -7.55
C ALA A 299 3.40 -22.50 -8.80
N ILE A 300 3.41 -21.16 -8.76
CA ILE A 300 2.99 -20.30 -9.86
C ILE A 300 4.16 -19.71 -10.66
N LEU A 301 5.36 -20.29 -10.59
CA LEU A 301 6.49 -19.89 -11.43
C LEU A 301 6.45 -20.50 -12.84
N THR A 302 6.88 -19.74 -13.84
CA THR A 302 7.07 -20.27 -15.19
C THR A 302 8.13 -21.37 -15.21
N PRO A 303 8.23 -22.18 -16.28
CA PRO A 303 9.32 -23.16 -16.44
C PRO A 303 10.72 -22.53 -16.55
N LYS A 304 10.82 -21.22 -16.80
CA LYS A 304 12.08 -20.47 -16.90
C LYS A 304 11.98 -19.20 -16.03
N PRO A 305 11.75 -19.34 -14.72
CA PRO A 305 11.56 -18.18 -13.87
C PRO A 305 12.88 -17.41 -13.74
N LEU A 306 12.80 -16.14 -13.33
CA LEU A 306 13.96 -15.26 -13.17
C LEU A 306 14.27 -15.01 -11.69
N ALA A 307 13.25 -14.68 -10.89
CA ALA A 307 13.47 -14.38 -9.47
C ALA A 307 12.19 -14.44 -8.63
N VAL A 308 12.37 -14.65 -7.33
CA VAL A 308 11.34 -14.45 -6.31
C VAL A 308 11.92 -13.59 -5.20
N VAL A 309 11.25 -12.50 -4.84
CA VAL A 309 11.72 -11.53 -3.85
C VAL A 309 10.70 -11.40 -2.73
N LEU A 310 11.14 -11.70 -1.51
CA LEU A 310 10.42 -11.46 -0.27
C LEU A 310 11.07 -10.29 0.47
N THR A 311 10.27 -9.30 0.84
CA THR A 311 10.66 -8.25 1.79
C THR A 311 9.77 -8.29 3.03
N ALA A 312 10.34 -7.96 4.19
CA ALA A 312 9.60 -7.97 5.45
C ALA A 312 10.07 -6.85 6.40
N TYR A 313 9.15 -5.98 6.81
CA TYR A 313 9.40 -4.91 7.78
C TYR A 313 9.31 -5.36 9.24
N SER A 314 9.16 -6.67 9.50
CA SER A 314 9.09 -7.25 10.85
C SER A 314 10.49 -7.52 11.42
N ILE A 315 11.19 -6.45 11.81
CA ILE A 315 12.58 -6.48 12.30
C ILE A 315 12.78 -7.25 13.62
N ARG A 316 11.72 -7.81 14.23
CA ARG A 316 11.86 -8.69 15.40
C ARG A 316 12.39 -10.07 15.03
N ALA A 317 12.27 -10.49 13.77
CA ALA A 317 12.92 -11.69 13.26
C ALA A 317 14.31 -11.36 12.70
N SER A 318 15.19 -12.36 12.67
CA SER A 318 16.41 -12.29 11.88
C SER A 318 16.12 -12.60 10.41
N PHE A 319 16.86 -12.00 9.48
CA PHE A 319 16.82 -12.39 8.07
C PHE A 319 17.11 -13.89 7.86
N PHE A 320 17.80 -14.56 8.80
CA PHE A 320 18.01 -16.01 8.78
C PHE A 320 16.70 -16.82 8.76
N ALA A 321 15.62 -16.32 9.39
CA ALA A 321 14.34 -17.03 9.41
C ALA A 321 13.70 -17.07 8.00
N ILE A 322 13.62 -15.91 7.33
CA ILE A 322 13.09 -15.83 5.95
C ILE A 322 14.07 -16.44 4.94
N HIS A 323 15.36 -16.46 5.23
CA HIS A 323 16.37 -17.14 4.43
C HIS A 323 16.14 -18.66 4.44
N ALA A 324 16.02 -19.27 5.62
CA ALA A 324 15.79 -20.70 5.76
C ALA A 324 14.48 -21.13 5.08
N LEU A 325 13.40 -20.37 5.30
CA LEU A 325 12.13 -20.59 4.61
C LEU A 325 12.32 -20.59 3.08
N MET A 326 12.95 -19.56 2.54
CA MET A 326 13.17 -19.47 1.09
C MET A 326 14.09 -20.58 0.56
N ARG A 327 15.15 -20.98 1.28
CA ARG A 327 16.00 -22.11 0.83
C ARG A 327 15.23 -23.42 0.79
N ASP A 328 14.43 -23.71 1.81
CA ASP A 328 13.60 -24.92 1.86
C ASP A 328 12.53 -24.90 0.78
N THR A 329 11.83 -23.77 0.64
CA THR A 329 10.78 -23.63 -0.36
C THR A 329 11.33 -23.75 -1.77
N PHE A 330 12.57 -23.34 -2.07
CA PHE A 330 13.16 -23.40 -3.42
C PHE A 330 14.11 -24.59 -3.66
N ALA A 331 14.15 -25.58 -2.75
CA ALA A 331 14.95 -26.80 -2.92
C ALA A 331 14.64 -27.52 -4.24
N GLY A 332 15.69 -27.98 -4.93
CA GLY A 332 15.61 -28.68 -6.21
C GLY A 332 15.42 -27.77 -7.44
N MET A 333 15.35 -26.44 -7.28
CA MET A 333 15.26 -25.49 -8.41
C MET A 333 16.62 -24.95 -8.88
N GLY A 334 17.72 -25.31 -8.22
CA GLY A 334 19.03 -24.68 -8.45
C GLY A 334 19.02 -23.19 -8.08
N GLY A 335 19.91 -22.42 -8.69
CA GLY A 335 19.96 -20.98 -8.46
C GLY A 335 20.61 -20.62 -7.13
N LYS A 336 20.42 -19.35 -6.75
CA LYS A 336 20.98 -18.80 -5.50
C LYS A 336 19.93 -18.07 -4.67
N ILE A 337 20.11 -18.12 -3.35
CA ILE A 337 19.37 -17.34 -2.37
C ILE A 337 20.31 -16.30 -1.76
N GLU A 338 19.92 -15.04 -1.87
CA GLU A 338 20.57 -13.91 -1.22
C GLU A 338 19.64 -13.38 -0.13
N SER A 339 20.14 -13.16 1.09
CA SER A 339 19.31 -12.59 2.15
C SER A 339 20.11 -11.67 3.08
N GLY A 340 19.41 -10.78 3.75
CA GLY A 340 19.99 -9.85 4.71
C GLY A 340 19.06 -8.69 4.97
N GLU A 341 19.63 -7.49 5.06
CA GLU A 341 18.91 -6.28 5.45
C GLU A 341 19.02 -5.18 4.42
N LEU A 342 17.99 -4.34 4.38
CA LEU A 342 17.98 -3.07 3.66
C LEU A 342 18.30 -1.99 4.68
N ILE A 343 19.25 -1.12 4.33
CA ILE A 343 19.66 -0.01 5.16
C ILE A 343 19.58 1.31 4.38
N ILE A 344 19.34 2.39 5.11
CA ILE A 344 19.47 3.76 4.62
C ILE A 344 20.62 4.41 5.38
N ARG A 345 21.58 5.00 4.66
CA ARG A 345 22.69 5.73 5.28
C ARG A 345 22.33 7.21 5.43
N GLU A 346 22.43 7.72 6.65
CA GLU A 346 22.15 9.13 6.91
C GLU A 346 23.29 10.05 6.42
N LYS A 347 22.94 11.30 6.10
CA LYS A 347 23.91 12.34 5.71
C LYS A 347 24.68 12.95 6.89
N SER A 348 24.11 12.98 8.09
CA SER A 348 24.70 13.67 9.25
C SER A 348 25.96 12.97 9.76
N ALA A 349 25.82 11.93 10.57
CA ALA A 349 26.94 11.19 11.18
C ALA A 349 27.28 9.88 10.43
N GLY A 350 26.67 9.64 9.26
CA GLY A 350 26.97 8.48 8.42
C GLY A 350 26.47 7.13 8.97
N ARG A 351 25.60 7.13 10.00
CA ARG A 351 25.00 5.92 10.56
C ARG A 351 24.09 5.22 9.55
N ALA A 352 24.07 3.90 9.63
CA ALA A 352 23.14 3.05 8.91
C ALA A 352 21.88 2.84 9.75
N LEU A 353 20.71 3.05 9.15
CA LEU A 353 19.41 2.74 9.73
C LEU A 353 18.82 1.54 8.95
N SER A 354 18.71 0.38 9.60
CA SER A 354 18.06 -0.80 9.02
C SER A 354 16.56 -0.57 8.91
N THR A 355 15.94 -0.97 7.80
CA THR A 355 14.53 -0.71 7.51
C THR A 355 13.72 -2.00 7.42
N SER A 356 14.23 -2.98 6.68
CA SER A 356 13.54 -4.23 6.38
C SER A 356 14.51 -5.36 6.12
N LEU A 357 14.02 -6.58 6.32
CA LEU A 357 14.69 -7.81 5.92
C LEU A 357 14.34 -8.12 4.47
N PHE A 358 15.20 -8.85 3.78
CA PHE A 358 14.85 -9.45 2.49
C PHE A 358 15.42 -10.86 2.34
N SER A 359 14.77 -11.64 1.47
CA SER A 359 15.31 -12.86 0.92
C SER A 359 14.89 -12.97 -0.54
N ARG A 360 15.85 -13.25 -1.42
CA ARG A 360 15.63 -13.31 -2.86
C ARG A 360 16.23 -14.59 -3.44
N TRP A 361 15.38 -15.38 -4.08
CA TRP A 361 15.81 -16.44 -4.98
C TRP A 361 16.04 -15.87 -6.38
N VAL A 362 17.15 -16.23 -7.01
CA VAL A 362 17.47 -15.88 -8.40
C VAL A 362 17.82 -17.16 -9.14
N ALA A 363 17.21 -17.35 -10.30
CA ALA A 363 17.51 -18.47 -11.18
C ALA A 363 18.94 -18.36 -11.75
N GLU A 364 19.52 -19.51 -12.12
CA GLU A 364 20.80 -19.61 -12.83
C GLU A 364 20.73 -19.21 -14.30
#